data_AF-A0A6A8MTR4-F1
#
_entry.id   AF-A0A6A8MTR4-F1
#
_cell.length_a   1.000
_cell.length_b   1.000
_cell.length_c   1.000
_cell.angle_alpha   90.00
_cell.angle_beta   90.00
_cell.angle_gamma   90.00
#
_symmetry.space_group_name_H-M   'P 1'
#
loop_
_entity.id
_entity.type
_entity.pdbx_description
1 polymer ?
#
loop_
_entity_poly.entity_id
_entity_poly.type
_entity_poly.pdbx_seq_one_letter_code
_entity_poly.pdbx_strand_id
1 'polypeptide(L)' 'TTQEELSSLVGASRERVNKAIALFLKLGWISLEGRNNYTINDRQALTDRAGGKV' A
#
# COMPACT_ATOMS: atom_id res chain seq x y z
N THR A 1 -8.05 -10.12 -11.84
CA THR A 1 -6.83 -10.71 -11.27
C THR A 1 -5.66 -9.76 -11.45
N THR A 2 -5.36 -8.99 -10.40
CA THR A 2 -4.18 -8.11 -10.31
C THR A 2 -3.72 -7.92 -8.85
N GLN A 3 -4.42 -8.58 -7.91
CA GLN A 3 -4.20 -8.46 -6.46
C GLN A 3 -4.01 -9.83 -5.78
N GLU A 4 -4.25 -10.93 -6.51
CA GLU A 4 -4.09 -12.29 -6.02
C GLU A 4 -2.61 -12.62 -5.79
N GLU A 5 -1.72 -12.11 -6.64
CA GLU A 5 -0.27 -12.31 -6.48
C GLU A 5 0.32 -11.52 -5.28
N LEU A 6 -0.19 -10.31 -5.02
CA LEU A 6 0.29 -9.46 -3.91
C LEU A 6 -0.07 -10.04 -2.51
N SER A 7 -1.19 -10.76 -2.39
CA SER A 7 -1.62 -11.34 -1.11
C SER A 7 -0.78 -12.57 -0.75
N SER A 8 -0.38 -13.38 -1.73
CA SER A 8 0.49 -14.55 -1.55
C SER A 8 1.94 -14.17 -1.21
N LEU A 9 2.43 -13.03 -1.72
CA LEU A 9 3.80 -12.55 -1.50
C LEU A 9 4.06 -11.98 -0.09
N VAL A 10 3.02 -11.57 0.66
CA VAL A 10 3.20 -10.87 1.96
C VAL A 10 2.60 -11.62 3.17
N GLY A 11 1.95 -12.78 2.95
CA GLY A 11 1.36 -13.59 4.03
C GLY A 11 0.21 -12.91 4.80
N ALA A 12 -0.30 -11.79 4.27
CA ALA A 12 -1.40 -11.04 4.87
C ALA A 12 -2.71 -11.31 4.13
N SER A 13 -3.80 -11.53 4.89
CA SER A 13 -5.14 -11.63 4.30
C SER A 13 -5.43 -10.40 3.44
N ARG A 14 -6.07 -10.62 2.28
CA ARG A 14 -6.50 -9.58 1.32
C ARG A 14 -7.21 -8.40 1.99
N GLU A 15 -7.94 -8.67 3.06
CA GLU A 15 -8.66 -7.66 3.83
C GLU A 15 -7.70 -6.73 4.61
N ARG A 16 -6.59 -7.27 5.15
CA ARG A 16 -5.55 -6.47 5.79
C ARG A 16 -4.82 -5.59 4.77
N VAL A 17 -4.55 -6.13 3.58
CA VAL A 17 -3.94 -5.37 2.47
C VAL A 17 -4.85 -4.22 2.03
N ASN A 18 -6.15 -4.47 1.84
CA ASN A 18 -7.11 -3.43 1.49
C ASN A 18 -7.24 -2.34 2.57
N LYS A 19 -7.25 -2.73 3.85
CA LYS A 19 -7.29 -1.76 4.96
C LYS A 19 -6.02 -0.91 5.01
N ALA A 20 -4.85 -1.47 4.73
CA ALA A 20 -3.60 -0.74 4.67
C ALA A 20 -3.57 0.26 3.50
N ILE A 21 -3.97 -0.17 2.29
CA ILE A 21 -4.05 0.70 1.12
C ILE A 21 -5.03 1.86 1.35
N ALA A 22 -6.20 1.59 1.91
CA ALA A 22 -7.18 2.62 2.26
C ALA A 22 -6.63 3.63 3.27
N LEU A 23 -5.84 3.17 4.25
CA LEU A 23 -5.18 4.04 5.21
C LEU A 23 -4.11 4.92 4.53
N PHE A 24 -3.31 4.37 3.63
CA PHE A 24 -2.27 5.11 2.93
C PHE A 24 -2.84 6.18 2.01
N LEU A 25 -3.96 5.89 1.33
CA LEU A 25 -4.72 6.89 0.57
C LEU A 25 -5.25 8.00 1.47
N LYS A 26 -5.83 7.65 2.64
CA LYS A 26 -6.36 8.62 3.60
C LYS A 26 -5.26 9.52 4.20
N LEU A 27 -4.06 8.97 4.41
CA LEU A 27 -2.90 9.71 4.90
C LEU A 27 -2.18 10.51 3.79
N GLY A 28 -2.61 10.38 2.53
CA GLY A 28 -1.97 11.05 1.39
C GLY A 28 -0.61 10.48 0.99
N TRP A 29 -0.22 9.33 1.55
CA TRP A 29 1.08 8.70 1.24
C TRP A 29 1.12 8.11 -0.16
N ILE A 30 -0.04 7.68 -0.65
CA ILE A 30 -0.25 7.23 -2.02
C ILE A 30 -1.48 7.92 -2.62
N SER A 31 -1.48 8.09 -3.93
CA SER A 31 -2.60 8.57 -4.74
C SER A 31 -3.03 7.47 -5.71
N LEU A 32 -4.30 7.46 -6.08
CA LEU A 32 -4.82 6.58 -7.13
C LEU A 32 -5.09 7.41 -8.40
N GLU A 33 -4.30 7.20 -9.45
CA GLU A 33 -4.48 7.84 -10.76
C GLU A 33 -5.15 6.88 -11.74
N GLY A 34 -6.46 6.67 -11.58
CA GLY A 34 -7.26 5.76 -12.42
C GLY A 34 -7.59 4.44 -11.71
N ARG A 35 -7.93 3.37 -12.45
CA ARG A 35 -8.42 2.13 -11.81
C ARG A 35 -7.32 1.31 -11.13
N ASN A 36 -6.10 1.33 -11.65
CA ASN A 36 -5.01 0.43 -11.23
C ASN A 36 -3.64 1.11 -11.08
N ASN A 37 -3.56 2.45 -11.15
CA ASN A 37 -2.28 3.15 -11.10
C ASN A 37 -2.11 3.85 -9.74
N TYR A 38 -1.15 3.41 -8.94
CA TYR A 38 -0.86 4.01 -7.64
C TYR A 38 0.41 4.85 -7.73
N THR A 39 0.31 6.13 -7.41
CA THR A 39 1.45 7.04 -7.32
C THR A 39 1.85 7.14 -5.85
N ILE A 40 3.13 6.94 -5.56
CA ILE A 40 3.67 7.12 -4.20
C ILE A 40 4.03 8.60 -4.05
N ASN A 41 3.36 9.30 -3.15
CA ASN A 41 3.66 10.71 -2.86
C ASN A 41 4.70 10.81 -1.74
N ASP A 42 4.63 9.91 -0.74
CA ASP A 42 5.47 9.97 0.45
C ASP A 42 6.14 8.61 0.70
N ARG A 43 7.30 8.43 0.08
CA ARG A 43 8.12 7.21 0.22
C ARG A 43 8.71 7.08 1.62
N GLN A 44 9.03 8.19 2.28
CA GLN A 44 9.64 8.16 3.62
C GLN A 44 8.66 7.61 4.63
N ALA A 45 7.43 8.11 4.65
CA ALA A 45 6.40 7.65 5.58
C ALA A 45 6.05 6.15 5.41
N LEU A 46 6.05 5.65 4.16
CA LEU A 46 5.89 4.22 3.89
C LEU A 46 7.07 3.38 4.40
N THR A 47 8.29 3.91 4.31
CA THR A 47 9.52 3.23 4.77
C THR A 47 9.57 3.15 6.30
N ASP A 48 9.28 4.26 6.98
CA ASP A 48 9.13 4.31 8.45
C ASP A 48 8.06 3.30 8.93
N ARG A 49 6.91 3.24 8.23
CA ARG A 49 5.82 2.31 8.56
C ARG A 49 6.20 0.84 8.37
N ALA A 50 7.04 0.53 7.38
CA ALA A 50 7.55 -0.82 7.14
C ALA A 50 8.58 -1.28 8.20
N GLY A 51 8.93 -0.41 9.16
CA GLY A 51 9.94 -0.68 10.18
C GLY A 51 11.37 -0.39 9.70
N GLY A 52 11.52 0.22 8.52
CA GLY A 52 12.79 0.69 8.02
C GLY A 52 13.19 1.96 8.77
N LYS A 53 13.94 1.82 9.86
CA LYS A 53 14.83 2.89 10.30
C LYS A 53 15.86 3.10 9.20
N VAL A 54 15.74 4.20 8.45
CA VAL A 54 16.88 4.79 7.72
C VAL A 54 17.85 5.42 8.71
#